data_AF-A0A7W9UGK0-F1
#
_entry.id   AF-A0A7W9UGK0-F1
#
_cell.length_a   1.000
_cell.length_b   1.000
_cell.length_c   1.000
_cell.angle_alpha   90.00
_cell.angle_beta   90.00
_cell.angle_gamma   90.00
#
_symmetry.space_group_name_H-M   'P 1'
#
loop_
_entity.id
_entity.type
_entity.pdbx_description
1 polymer ?
#
loop_
_entity_poly.entity_id
_entity_poly.type
_entity_poly.pdbx_seq_one_letter_code
_entity_poly.pdbx_strand_id
1 'polypeptide(L)'
;MTRYWLNVVSRDHVRRGVELGIAQANHGKRAAAERMRPGDGLVYYSPRTGMREGAPVKAFTALGTIDDRPVWQAEDQGGDFRPWRRAVTYAAEAREAPIDELRGDLELTSTPHWGVVLRRGLVELSAHDFAVISRAMVGA
;
A
#
# COMPACT_ATOMS: atom_id res chain seq x y z
N MET A 1 -12.16 -15.22 -4.32
CA MET A 1 -11.51 -14.41 -5.38
C MET A 1 -10.53 -13.48 -4.69
N THR A 2 -9.32 -13.41 -5.20
CA THR A 2 -8.25 -12.50 -4.72
C THR A 2 -8.66 -11.06 -4.92
N ARG A 3 -8.45 -10.22 -3.90
CA ARG A 3 -8.61 -8.76 -3.99
C ARG A 3 -7.26 -8.07 -4.05
N TYR A 4 -7.26 -6.83 -4.52
CA TYR A 4 -6.05 -6.03 -4.67
C TYR A 4 -6.24 -4.70 -3.94
N TRP A 5 -5.23 -4.29 -3.19
CA TRP A 5 -5.31 -3.15 -2.30
C TRP A 5 -4.26 -2.12 -2.64
N LEU A 6 -4.65 -0.85 -2.67
CA LEU A 6 -3.74 0.29 -2.68
C LEU A 6 -3.78 0.97 -1.31
N ASN A 7 -2.63 0.99 -0.63
CA ASN A 7 -2.45 1.68 0.65
C ASN A 7 -1.63 2.98 0.45
N VAL A 8 -2.25 4.11 0.77
CA VAL A 8 -1.69 5.45 0.56
C VAL A 8 -0.99 5.92 1.83
N VAL A 9 0.34 5.85 1.82
CA VAL A 9 1.18 6.07 3.00
C VAL A 9 2.49 6.73 2.60
N SER A 10 3.04 7.58 3.46
CA SER A 10 4.35 8.22 3.23
C SER A 10 5.46 7.19 3.05
N ARG A 11 6.40 7.44 2.13
CA ARG A 11 7.45 6.48 1.75
C ARG A 11 8.26 5.96 2.94
N ASP A 12 8.60 6.81 3.89
CA ASP A 12 9.43 6.43 5.04
C ASP A 12 8.67 5.50 6.01
N HIS A 13 7.34 5.57 6.02
CA HIS A 13 6.51 4.62 6.75
C HIS A 13 6.34 3.30 5.99
N VAL A 14 6.26 3.36 4.66
CA VAL A 14 6.25 2.14 3.82
C VAL A 14 7.53 1.35 4.04
N ARG A 15 8.71 1.98 3.98
CA ARG A 15 10.01 1.32 4.20
C ARG A 15 10.09 0.60 5.53
N ARG A 16 9.69 1.25 6.63
CA ARG A 16 9.61 0.62 7.95
C ARG A 16 8.63 -0.57 7.98
N GLY A 17 7.50 -0.46 7.28
CA GLY A 17 6.54 -1.56 7.15
C GLY A 17 7.14 -2.76 6.40
N VAL A 18 7.86 -2.49 5.31
CA VAL A 18 8.57 -3.51 4.51
C VAL A 18 9.63 -4.21 5.34
N GLU A 19 10.50 -3.46 6.04
CA GLU A 19 11.54 -4.03 6.92
C GLU A 19 10.97 -4.95 8.00
N LEU A 20 9.75 -4.64 8.48
CA LEU A 20 9.06 -5.42 9.50
C LEU A 20 8.16 -6.54 8.94
N GLY A 21 7.97 -6.62 7.61
CA GLY A 21 7.04 -7.56 6.98
C GLY A 21 5.57 -7.31 7.35
N ILE A 22 5.16 -6.04 7.49
CA ILE A 22 3.81 -5.67 7.94
C ILE A 22 3.11 -4.68 7.02
N ALA A 23 1.79 -4.83 6.94
CA ALA A 23 0.89 -3.78 6.51
C ALA A 23 0.11 -3.17 7.68
N GLN A 24 0.09 -1.84 7.71
CA GLN A 24 -0.70 -1.01 8.60
C GLN A 24 -1.45 0.02 7.77
N ALA A 25 -2.76 0.12 7.93
CA ALA A 25 -3.61 0.98 7.10
C ALA A 25 -4.54 1.83 7.98
N ASN A 26 -5.00 2.97 7.44
CA ASN A 26 -6.00 3.87 8.04
C ASN A 26 -5.77 4.14 9.54
N HIS A 27 -4.59 4.67 9.88
CA HIS A 27 -4.17 4.99 11.25
C HIS A 27 -4.08 3.77 12.19
N GLY A 28 -3.87 2.56 11.65
CA GLY A 28 -3.74 1.35 12.46
C GLY A 28 -5.07 0.79 12.96
N LYS A 29 -6.19 1.17 12.33
CA LYS A 29 -7.51 0.66 12.69
C LYS A 29 -7.68 -0.81 12.30
N ARG A 30 -8.25 -1.61 13.20
CA ARG A 30 -8.54 -3.04 13.02
C ARG A 30 -9.30 -3.35 11.73
N ALA A 31 -10.38 -2.61 11.49
CA ALA A 31 -11.26 -2.84 10.33
C ALA A 31 -10.52 -2.76 8.99
N ALA A 32 -9.48 -1.92 8.85
CA ALA A 32 -8.70 -1.84 7.62
C ALA A 32 -7.82 -3.08 7.43
N ALA A 33 -7.20 -3.56 8.51
CA ALA A 33 -6.40 -4.78 8.51
C ALA A 33 -7.24 -6.03 8.21
N GLU A 34 -8.47 -6.12 8.75
CA GLU A 34 -9.37 -7.26 8.55
C GLU A 34 -9.95 -7.36 7.14
N ARG A 35 -10.00 -6.25 6.39
CA ARG A 35 -10.45 -6.25 4.99
C ARG A 35 -9.47 -6.97 4.07
N MET A 36 -8.18 -6.86 4.36
CA MET A 36 -7.11 -7.54 3.63
C MET A 36 -7.05 -8.99 4.08
N ARG A 37 -7.26 -9.94 3.17
CA ARG A 37 -7.33 -11.38 3.43
C ARG A 37 -6.09 -12.11 2.90
N PRO A 38 -5.77 -13.30 3.42
CA PRO A 38 -4.67 -14.11 2.89
C PRO A 38 -4.77 -14.28 1.37
N GLY A 39 -3.65 -14.09 0.68
CA GLY A 39 -3.55 -14.18 -0.78
C GLY A 39 -3.95 -12.90 -1.53
N ASP A 40 -4.50 -11.88 -0.86
CA ASP A 40 -4.75 -10.58 -1.49
C ASP A 40 -3.43 -9.90 -1.89
N GLY A 41 -3.44 -9.19 -3.02
CA GLY A 41 -2.32 -8.35 -3.42
C GLY A 41 -2.36 -6.99 -2.74
N LEU A 42 -1.20 -6.46 -2.38
CA LEU A 42 -1.04 -5.16 -1.77
C LEU A 42 0.01 -4.35 -2.51
N VAL A 43 -0.35 -3.13 -2.88
CA VAL A 43 0.59 -2.13 -3.38
C VAL A 43 0.49 -0.84 -2.56
N TYR A 44 1.62 -0.18 -2.37
CA TYR A 44 1.70 1.11 -1.69
C TYR A 44 1.85 2.22 -2.69
N TYR A 45 1.14 3.34 -2.48
CA TYR A 45 1.42 4.61 -3.15
C TYR A 45 1.84 5.65 -2.13
N SER A 46 2.96 6.32 -2.40
CA SER A 46 3.51 7.36 -1.54
C SER A 46 3.40 8.73 -2.20
N PRO A 47 2.53 9.62 -1.71
CA PRO A 47 2.46 10.99 -2.22
C PRO A 47 3.76 11.78 -1.96
N ARG A 48 4.46 11.45 -0.87
CA ARG A 48 5.64 12.16 -0.35
C ARG A 48 6.48 11.27 0.57
N THR A 49 7.65 11.74 0.98
CA THR A 49 8.58 11.00 1.86
C THR A 49 8.03 10.82 3.28
N GLY A 50 7.60 11.91 3.95
CA GLY A 50 7.09 11.90 5.33
C GLY A 50 5.56 12.02 5.45
N MET A 51 4.99 11.77 6.64
CA MET A 51 3.52 11.74 6.83
C MET A 51 2.81 13.09 6.61
N ARG A 52 3.46 14.20 6.96
CA ARG A 52 2.89 15.55 6.86
C ARG A 52 3.74 16.51 6.02
N GLU A 53 4.98 16.13 5.73
CA GLU A 53 5.99 16.98 5.11
C GLU A 53 6.96 16.14 4.28
N GLY A 54 7.95 16.80 3.69
CA GLY A 54 8.98 16.19 2.87
C GLY A 54 8.70 16.29 1.37
N ALA A 55 9.67 15.79 0.59
CA ALA A 55 9.66 15.92 -0.86
C ALA A 55 8.52 15.10 -1.49
N PRO A 56 7.95 15.56 -2.62
CA PRO A 56 7.03 14.76 -3.42
C PRO A 56 7.70 13.45 -3.85
N VAL A 57 6.96 12.35 -3.74
CA VAL A 57 7.38 11.02 -4.25
C VAL A 57 6.50 10.64 -5.43
N LYS A 58 5.17 10.62 -5.22
CA LYS A 58 4.15 10.33 -6.24
C LYS A 58 4.45 9.06 -7.04
N ALA A 59 4.79 8.00 -6.33
CA ALA A 59 5.13 6.70 -6.90
C ALA A 59 4.46 5.57 -6.13
N PHE A 60 4.29 4.44 -6.82
CA PHE A 60 4.08 3.15 -6.17
C PHE A 60 5.41 2.69 -5.57
N THR A 61 5.42 2.31 -4.29
CA THR A 61 6.68 2.22 -3.51
C THR A 61 6.94 0.88 -2.83
N ALA A 62 5.94 -0.01 -2.76
CA ALA A 62 6.13 -1.39 -2.33
C ALA A 62 5.01 -2.26 -2.89
N LEU A 63 5.34 -3.52 -3.20
CA LEU A 63 4.44 -4.54 -3.71
C LEU A 63 4.58 -5.79 -2.84
N GLY A 64 3.47 -6.44 -2.50
CA GLY A 64 3.50 -7.68 -1.73
C GLY A 64 2.17 -8.42 -1.74
N THR A 65 2.17 -9.55 -1.04
CA THR A 65 0.99 -10.41 -0.86
C THR A 65 0.70 -10.57 0.62
N ILE A 66 -0.58 -10.51 0.98
CA ILE A 66 -1.02 -10.68 2.35
C ILE A 66 -0.86 -12.14 2.78
N ASP A 67 -0.13 -12.37 3.87
CA ASP A 67 0.13 -13.72 4.37
C ASP A 67 -1.08 -14.32 5.10
N ASP A 68 -1.10 -15.65 5.22
CA ASP A 68 -2.07 -16.40 6.01
C ASP A 68 -1.76 -16.34 7.51
N ARG A 69 -1.85 -15.12 8.05
CA ARG A 69 -1.75 -14.83 9.48
C ARG A 69 -2.94 -13.99 9.92
N PRO A 70 -3.58 -14.31 11.05
CA PRO A 70 -4.59 -13.45 11.66
C PRO A 70 -4.07 -12.04 11.92
N VAL A 71 -4.95 -11.04 11.84
CA VAL A 71 -4.62 -9.67 12.27
C VAL A 71 -4.15 -9.69 13.73
N TRP A 72 -3.11 -8.91 14.04
CA TRP A 72 -2.67 -8.73 15.42
C TRP A 72 -2.49 -7.26 15.73
N GLN A 73 -2.65 -6.93 17.01
CA GLN A 73 -2.33 -5.60 17.52
C GLN A 73 -0.86 -5.57 17.90
N ALA A 74 -0.15 -4.52 17.53
CA ALA A 74 1.24 -4.34 17.94
C ALA A 74 1.37 -4.29 19.47
N GLU A 75 2.45 -4.86 19.98
CA GLU A 75 2.85 -4.72 21.37
C GLU A 75 3.19 -3.25 21.68
N ASP A 76 3.09 -2.91 22.97
CA ASP A 76 3.42 -1.58 23.46
C ASP A 76 4.88 -1.24 23.11
N GLN A 77 5.05 -0.14 22.36
CA GLN A 77 6.35 0.39 21.94
C GLN A 77 6.72 1.64 22.73
N GLY A 78 6.27 1.74 23.98
CA GLY A 78 6.51 2.88 24.87
C GLY A 78 5.48 4.00 24.72
N GLY A 79 4.21 3.65 24.44
CA GLY A 79 3.12 4.61 24.35
C GLY A 79 1.76 4.01 23.95
N ASP A 80 0.71 4.83 24.01
CA ASP A 80 -0.69 4.37 23.84
C ASP A 80 -1.06 3.93 22.41
N PHE A 81 -0.20 4.19 21.42
CA PHE A 81 -0.49 3.86 20.03
C PHE A 81 -0.18 2.40 19.70
N ARG A 82 -1.24 1.58 19.69
CA ARG A 82 -1.18 0.14 19.43
C ARG A 82 -1.91 -0.24 18.14
N PRO A 83 -1.28 -0.09 16.96
CA PRO A 83 -1.93 -0.31 15.67
C PRO A 83 -2.17 -1.79 15.35
N TRP A 84 -3.20 -2.06 14.57
CA TRP A 84 -3.46 -3.37 13.98
C TRP A 84 -2.65 -3.58 12.71
N ARG A 85 -2.09 -4.78 12.56
CA ARG A 85 -1.15 -5.17 11.51
C ARG A 85 -1.60 -6.43 10.78
N ARG A 86 -1.23 -6.53 9.51
CA ARG A 86 -1.22 -7.76 8.69
C ARG A 86 0.22 -8.16 8.40
N ALA A 87 0.48 -9.45 8.26
CA ALA A 87 1.75 -9.95 7.75
C ALA A 87 1.71 -9.91 6.23
N VAL A 88 2.82 -9.50 5.64
CA VAL A 88 2.97 -9.31 4.20
C VAL A 88 4.33 -9.83 3.77
N THR A 89 4.32 -10.70 2.77
CA THR A 89 5.51 -11.03 2.00
C THR A 89 5.68 -10.01 0.89
N TYR A 90 6.74 -9.20 0.96
CA TYR A 90 7.05 -8.18 -0.04
C TYR A 90 7.94 -8.74 -1.17
N ALA A 91 7.69 -8.29 -2.40
CA ALA A 91 8.53 -8.61 -3.56
C ALA A 91 9.87 -7.85 -3.46
N ALA A 92 10.98 -8.57 -3.33
CA ALA A 92 12.31 -7.99 -3.09
C ALA A 92 12.87 -7.26 -4.32
N GLU A 93 12.42 -7.65 -5.50
CA GLU A 93 12.77 -7.10 -6.81
C GLU A 93 11.95 -5.85 -7.17
N ALA A 94 10.90 -5.53 -6.40
CA ALA A 94 10.03 -4.42 -6.70
C ALA A 94 10.75 -3.07 -6.57
N ARG A 95 10.66 -2.24 -7.62
CA ARG A 95 11.21 -0.89 -7.69
C ARG A 95 10.11 0.15 -7.63
N GLU A 96 10.46 1.37 -7.21
CA GLU A 96 9.52 2.50 -7.20
C GLU A 96 9.07 2.82 -8.64
N ALA A 97 7.77 2.94 -8.88
CA ALA A 97 7.19 3.26 -10.19
C ALA A 97 6.38 4.58 -10.11
N PRO A 98 6.81 5.67 -10.77
CA PRO A 98 6.08 6.93 -10.77
C PRO A 98 4.68 6.80 -11.36
N ILE A 99 3.66 7.38 -10.71
CA ILE A 99 2.27 7.27 -11.22
C ILE A 99 2.08 7.96 -12.57
N ASP A 100 2.90 8.97 -12.86
CA ASP A 100 2.81 9.71 -14.13
C ASP A 100 3.23 8.86 -15.34
N GLU A 101 4.06 7.82 -15.13
CA GLU A 101 4.44 6.87 -16.19
C GLU A 101 3.31 5.87 -16.52
N LEU A 102 2.40 5.63 -15.57
CA LEU A 102 1.32 4.63 -15.70
C LEU A 102 -0.06 5.26 -15.91
N ARG A 103 -0.19 6.58 -15.79
CA ARG A 103 -1.47 7.29 -15.73
C ARG A 103 -2.39 7.00 -16.92
N GLY A 104 -1.82 6.77 -18.11
CA GLY A 104 -2.59 6.46 -19.32
C GLY A 104 -3.26 5.09 -19.29
N ASP A 105 -2.74 4.16 -18.48
CA ASP A 105 -3.11 2.75 -18.49
C ASP A 105 -3.95 2.34 -17.27
N LEU A 106 -4.05 3.19 -16.24
CA LEU A 106 -4.77 2.88 -15.00
C LEU A 106 -6.23 3.35 -15.05
N GLU A 107 -7.14 2.44 -14.69
CA GLU A 107 -8.54 2.76 -14.39
C GLU A 107 -8.65 3.77 -13.25
N LEU A 108 -7.80 3.67 -12.22
CA LEU A 108 -7.71 4.62 -11.12
C LEU A 108 -7.60 6.07 -11.59
N THR A 109 -6.85 6.32 -12.66
CA THR A 109 -6.57 7.68 -13.16
C THR A 109 -7.39 8.07 -14.40
N SER A 110 -8.34 7.23 -14.81
CA SER A 110 -9.18 7.43 -16.00
C SER A 110 -10.16 8.61 -15.90
N THR A 111 -10.40 9.14 -14.68
CA THR A 111 -11.34 10.24 -14.44
C THR A 111 -10.63 11.50 -13.91
N PRO A 112 -11.16 12.70 -14.23
CA PRO A 112 -10.72 13.93 -13.59
C PRO A 112 -10.83 13.85 -12.06
N HIS A 113 -9.90 14.50 -11.35
CA HIS A 113 -9.87 14.54 -9.88
C HIS A 113 -9.71 13.17 -9.18
N TRP A 114 -9.15 12.16 -9.86
CA TRP A 114 -8.85 10.84 -9.29
C TRP A 114 -8.12 10.89 -7.94
N GLY A 115 -7.32 11.93 -7.67
CA GLY A 115 -6.62 12.13 -6.40
C GLY A 115 -7.53 12.20 -5.16
N VAL A 116 -8.84 12.44 -5.33
CA VAL A 116 -9.84 12.36 -4.24
C VAL A 116 -9.95 10.92 -3.71
N VAL A 117 -9.81 9.91 -4.56
CA VAL A 117 -9.85 8.49 -4.17
C VAL A 117 -8.73 8.17 -3.18
N LEU A 118 -7.54 8.73 -3.39
CA LEU A 118 -6.38 8.51 -2.52
C LEU A 118 -6.59 9.00 -1.08
N ARG A 119 -7.51 9.95 -0.85
CA ARG A 119 -7.80 10.46 0.51
C ARG A 119 -8.43 9.42 1.42
N ARG A 120 -8.90 8.29 0.88
CA ARG A 120 -9.47 7.18 1.65
C ARG A 120 -8.42 6.35 2.41
N GLY A 121 -7.13 6.53 2.10
CA GLY A 121 -6.02 5.81 2.74
C GLY A 121 -5.87 4.39 2.23
N LEU A 122 -6.91 3.56 2.32
CA LEU A 122 -6.94 2.20 1.79
C LEU A 122 -8.07 2.05 0.77
N VAL A 123 -7.72 1.73 -0.46
CA VAL A 123 -8.68 1.53 -1.56
C VAL A 123 -8.49 0.17 -2.21
N GLU A 124 -9.57 -0.39 -2.72
CA GLU A 124 -9.54 -1.62 -3.51
C GLU A 124 -9.21 -1.23 -4.96
N LEU A 125 -8.24 -1.91 -5.57
CA LEU A 125 -7.88 -1.79 -6.98
C LEU A 125 -8.62 -2.85 -7.80
N SER A 126 -8.82 -2.55 -9.08
CA SER A 126 -9.15 -3.59 -10.04
C SER A 126 -7.97 -4.53 -10.28
N ALA A 127 -8.27 -5.72 -10.81
CA ALA A 127 -7.23 -6.66 -11.21
C ALA A 127 -6.33 -6.08 -12.33
N HIS A 128 -6.91 -5.26 -13.22
CA HIS A 128 -6.18 -4.57 -14.28
C HIS A 128 -5.15 -3.61 -13.72
N ASP A 129 -5.56 -2.68 -12.84
CA ASP A 129 -4.65 -1.70 -12.24
C ASP A 129 -3.52 -2.38 -11.46
N PHE A 130 -3.86 -3.39 -10.66
CA PHE A 130 -2.84 -4.13 -9.92
C PHE A 130 -1.83 -4.81 -10.85
N ALA A 131 -2.28 -5.41 -11.96
CA ALA A 131 -1.39 -6.05 -12.92
C ALA A 131 -0.47 -5.05 -13.64
N VAL A 132 -1.01 -3.90 -14.07
CA VAL A 132 -0.23 -2.83 -14.71
C VAL A 132 0.85 -2.31 -13.75
N ILE A 133 0.47 -1.99 -12.51
CA ILE A 133 1.40 -1.48 -11.50
C ILE A 133 2.45 -2.53 -11.15
N SER A 134 2.04 -3.78 -10.90
CA SER A 134 2.96 -4.85 -10.50
C SER A 134 4.02 -5.08 -11.57
N ARG A 135 3.63 -5.17 -12.85
CA ARG A 135 4.54 -5.32 -13.99
C ARG A 135 5.55 -4.17 -14.08
N ALA A 136 5.10 -2.94 -13.86
CA ALA A 136 5.99 -1.78 -13.87
C ALA A 136 7.02 -1.82 -12.72
N MET A 137 6.63 -2.35 -11.55
CA MET A 137 7.50 -2.41 -10.38
C MET A 137 8.55 -3.53 -10.44
N VAL A 138 8.20 -4.72 -10.93
CA VAL A 138 9.12 -5.88 -10.94
C VAL A 138 9.88 -6.06 -12.25
N GLY A 139 9.54 -5.27 -13.28
CA GLY A 139 10.03 -5.47 -14.64
C GLY A 139 9.22 -6.55 -15.37
N ALA A 140 9.28 -6.52 -16.70
CA ALA A 140 8.75 -7.58 -17.55
C ALA A 140 9.68 -8.80 -17.58
#